data_AF-A0A8J3RFQ8-F1
#
_entry.id   AF-A0A8J3RFQ8-F1
#
_cell.length_a   1.000
_cell.length_b   1.000
_cell.length_c   1.000
_cell.angle_alpha   90.00
_cell.angle_beta   90.00
_cell.angle_gamma   90.00
#
_symmetry.space_group_name_H-M   'P 1'
#
loop_
_entity.id
_entity.type
_entity.pdbx_description
1 polymer ?
#
loop_
_entity_poly.entity_id
_entity_poly.type
_entity_poly.pdbx_seq_one_letter_code
_entity_poly.pdbx_strand_id
1 'polypeptide(L)'
;MRTLASLRDRGVPARPDAGFTLIEMLMALAVIGIVMSALAVFFTNSMTFTGQQRSEQVAIQLAGDGIERARALKGSSLRAGRGRTSSENQWHEIESKAGEGGDRVAKEVFSHLRSMKIEWDPMLESAPTAGEKAPLPTAPDVVTVNGVEYTRNWYVGRCRQQAVSASTQNQVCDKPGPTPGPADVPFFRVVVAVTWAHKGCEAGKCVYVTSTLVSSASDAVFHIKRPPPRISNPGATFGYRTVDMSLQLLATGGRLPLIWKVEGLPAGLSASESGLISGKPTVLGKFTVTATVTDRRADTDTVEFPLTVNDLPGLAAVEDQATRAGTAVSLAIPVSGGRTPLTWSATGLPAGLSINASTGVISGTPTTYGTKTVTVKVTDQGGKTDSVTFTWEVLTLAVADSGPRTNYIRDQISGVRLTVSGGDAPYTWRAENLPDGLSINALTGEISGTARWGTRYLTTVYVKDSAGDEVARRFVWNILAKQPNDLSVATPNPSAPDQIGTAGQPVALTVKASGGSNSGYNTWSATGLPPGLSIAQSGQYDGEITGTPTTRGTYMVTLDVVDSTQKWATLMFTWTVR
;
A
#
# COMPACT_ATOMS: atom_id res chain seq x y z
N MET A 1 20.71 -0.71 -61.94
CA MET A 1 21.47 0.55 -61.98
C MET A 1 20.86 1.48 -60.94
N ARG A 2 21.51 2.07 -59.94
CA ARG A 2 22.92 2.22 -59.52
C ARG A 2 22.83 2.68 -58.03
N THR A 3 23.47 1.95 -57.10
CA THR A 3 24.60 2.37 -56.22
C THR A 3 24.32 3.01 -54.84
N LEU A 4 25.00 2.40 -53.84
CA LEU A 4 25.71 2.95 -52.65
C LEU A 4 24.84 3.36 -51.42
N ALA A 5 25.17 3.08 -50.14
CA ALA A 5 26.40 2.61 -49.50
C ALA A 5 26.17 2.04 -48.07
N SER A 6 27.09 1.15 -47.64
CA SER A 6 27.77 1.07 -46.33
C SER A 6 27.00 1.21 -45.01
N LEU A 7 27.09 0.17 -44.16
CA LEU A 7 27.54 0.29 -42.75
C LEU A 7 28.10 -1.05 -42.22
N ARG A 8 29.24 -0.96 -41.54
CA ARG A 8 30.03 -2.03 -40.89
C ARG A 8 29.22 -2.77 -39.81
N ASP A 9 29.41 -4.09 -39.71
CA ASP A 9 29.15 -4.82 -38.46
C ASP A 9 30.41 -5.61 -38.02
N ARG A 10 30.68 -5.60 -36.72
CA ARG A 10 31.90 -6.08 -36.07
C ARG A 10 31.68 -7.48 -35.47
N GLY A 11 32.45 -8.45 -35.97
CA GLY A 11 33.16 -9.50 -35.21
C GLY A 11 32.41 -10.41 -34.22
N VAL A 12 32.26 -11.68 -34.58
CA VAL A 12 32.35 -12.84 -33.67
C VAL A 12 33.00 -14.02 -34.42
N PRO A 13 34.05 -14.69 -33.91
CA PRO A 13 34.60 -15.89 -34.54
C PRO A 13 33.81 -17.15 -34.15
N ALA A 14 33.52 -18.01 -35.11
CA ALA A 14 32.90 -19.32 -34.89
C ALA A 14 33.87 -20.27 -34.15
N ARG A 15 33.43 -20.86 -33.03
CA ARG A 15 34.10 -22.00 -32.37
C ARG A 15 33.81 -23.30 -33.14
N PRO A 16 34.76 -24.23 -33.26
CA PRO A 16 34.47 -25.58 -33.74
C PRO A 16 33.89 -26.42 -32.58
N ASP A 17 32.72 -27.02 -32.80
CA ASP A 17 32.15 -28.01 -31.89
C ASP A 17 33.00 -29.28 -31.92
N ALA A 18 33.80 -29.49 -30.86
CA ALA A 18 34.42 -30.78 -30.59
C ALA A 18 33.37 -31.67 -29.93
N GLY A 19 32.91 -32.70 -30.64
CA GLY A 19 32.07 -33.76 -30.06
C GLY A 19 32.82 -34.50 -28.94
N PHE A 20 32.07 -34.94 -27.93
CA PHE A 20 32.60 -35.68 -26.78
C PHE A 20 33.41 -36.91 -27.22
N THR A 21 34.57 -37.11 -26.60
CA THR A 21 35.43 -38.25 -26.90
C THR A 21 34.82 -39.55 -26.37
N LEU A 22 35.12 -40.68 -27.01
CA LEU A 22 34.62 -42.00 -26.59
C LEU A 22 34.94 -42.32 -25.11
N ILE A 23 36.10 -41.83 -24.63
CA ILE A 23 36.55 -42.03 -23.26
C ILE A 23 35.72 -41.20 -22.27
N GLU A 24 35.29 -39.99 -22.64
CA GLU A 24 34.37 -39.17 -21.83
C GLU A 24 32.99 -39.81 -21.78
N MET A 25 32.52 -40.42 -22.87
CA MET A 25 31.23 -41.10 -22.90
C MET A 25 31.23 -42.36 -22.01
N LEU A 26 32.31 -43.15 -22.04
CA LEU A 26 32.46 -44.33 -21.18
C LEU A 26 32.63 -43.96 -19.70
N MET A 27 33.41 -42.91 -19.39
CA MET A 27 33.51 -42.37 -18.04
C MET A 27 32.16 -41.84 -17.54
N ALA A 28 31.42 -41.12 -18.38
CA ALA A 28 30.09 -40.61 -18.01
C ALA A 28 29.11 -41.75 -17.71
N LEU A 29 29.08 -42.80 -18.53
CA LEU A 29 28.22 -43.98 -18.28
C LEU A 29 28.64 -44.74 -17.01
N ALA A 30 29.94 -44.88 -16.74
CA ALA A 30 30.43 -45.52 -15.52
C ALA A 30 30.07 -44.70 -14.27
N VAL A 31 30.25 -43.37 -14.31
CA VAL A 31 29.88 -42.47 -13.21
C VAL A 31 28.37 -42.48 -13.00
N ILE A 32 27.57 -42.43 -14.06
CA ILE A 32 26.10 -42.53 -13.96
C ILE A 32 25.70 -43.86 -13.33
N GLY A 33 26.31 -44.99 -13.71
CA GLY A 33 26.02 -46.30 -13.11
C GLY A 33 26.32 -46.35 -11.61
N ILE A 34 27.45 -45.80 -11.19
CA ILE A 34 27.84 -45.72 -9.77
C ILE A 34 26.90 -44.79 -9.00
N VAL A 35 26.58 -43.62 -9.56
CA VAL A 35 25.69 -42.63 -8.96
C VAL A 35 24.27 -43.19 -8.82
N MET A 36 23.75 -43.86 -9.85
CA MET A 36 22.41 -44.46 -9.81
C MET A 36 22.32 -45.61 -8.81
N SER A 37 23.38 -46.42 -8.67
CA SER A 37 23.44 -47.50 -7.68
C SER A 37 23.47 -46.95 -6.25
N ALA A 38 24.28 -45.90 -6.01
CA ALA A 38 24.33 -45.21 -4.72
C ALA A 38 22.99 -44.52 -4.38
N LEU A 39 22.35 -43.88 -5.36
CA LEU A 39 21.03 -43.26 -5.21
C LEU A 39 19.94 -44.29 -4.89
N ALA A 40 19.96 -45.48 -5.51
CA ALA A 40 18.99 -46.53 -5.22
C ALA A 40 19.10 -47.05 -3.77
N VAL A 41 20.32 -47.25 -3.27
CA VAL A 41 20.57 -47.65 -1.88
C VAL A 41 20.17 -46.54 -0.91
N PHE A 42 20.53 -45.28 -1.21
CA PHE A 42 20.12 -44.13 -0.41
C PHE A 42 18.60 -44.01 -0.34
N PHE A 43 17.90 -44.10 -1.48
CA PHE A 43 16.45 -43.96 -1.55
C PHE A 43 15.73 -45.10 -0.84
N THR A 44 16.22 -46.33 -0.95
CA THR A 44 15.66 -47.49 -0.23
C THR A 44 15.83 -47.33 1.28
N ASN A 45 17.02 -46.92 1.74
CA ASN A 45 17.29 -46.68 3.16
C ASN A 45 16.47 -45.50 3.70
N SER A 46 16.35 -44.40 2.94
CA SER A 46 15.52 -43.25 3.30
C SER A 46 14.05 -43.63 3.42
N MET A 47 13.49 -44.39 2.47
CA MET A 47 12.10 -44.85 2.58
C MET A 47 11.87 -45.75 3.78
N THR A 48 12.80 -46.67 4.08
CA THR A 48 12.67 -47.53 5.27
C THR A 48 12.75 -46.72 6.58
N PHE A 49 13.56 -45.67 6.62
CA PHE A 49 13.66 -44.77 7.77
C PHE A 49 12.39 -43.92 7.94
N THR A 50 11.87 -43.33 6.87
CA THR A 50 10.60 -42.57 6.91
C THR A 50 9.42 -43.46 7.28
N GLY A 51 9.37 -44.70 6.77
CA GLY A 51 8.40 -45.71 7.17
C GLY A 51 8.47 -46.03 8.66
N GLN A 52 9.68 -46.20 9.19
CA GLN A 52 9.91 -46.45 10.63
C GLN A 52 9.38 -45.31 11.49
N GLN A 53 9.72 -44.06 11.15
CA GLN A 53 9.27 -42.88 11.90
C GLN A 53 7.75 -42.73 11.89
N ARG A 54 7.11 -42.98 10.75
CA ARG A 54 5.65 -42.96 10.65
C ARG A 54 5.01 -44.06 11.51
N SER A 55 5.56 -45.28 11.48
CA SER A 55 5.03 -46.38 12.29
C SER A 55 5.24 -46.16 13.79
N GLU A 56 6.34 -45.53 14.18
CA GLU A 56 6.65 -45.15 15.55
C GLU A 56 5.70 -44.08 16.09
N GLN A 57 5.37 -43.06 15.29
CA GLN A 57 4.38 -42.05 15.67
C GLN A 57 2.99 -42.65 15.93
N VAL A 58 2.57 -43.62 15.11
CA VAL A 58 1.31 -44.36 15.35
C VAL A 58 1.38 -45.15 16.66
N ALA A 59 2.52 -45.81 16.94
CA ALA A 59 2.69 -46.53 18.20
C ALA A 59 2.63 -45.61 19.43
N ILE A 60 3.25 -44.41 19.35
CA ILE A 60 3.18 -43.38 20.39
C ILE A 60 1.74 -42.92 20.61
N GLN A 61 0.99 -42.67 19.53
CA GLN A 61 -0.40 -42.27 19.62
C GLN A 61 -1.26 -43.37 20.25
N LEU A 62 -1.13 -44.62 19.80
CA LEU A 62 -1.86 -45.77 20.36
C LEU A 62 -1.53 -46.01 21.83
N ALA A 63 -0.28 -45.76 22.23
CA ALA A 63 0.17 -45.84 23.60
C ALA A 63 -0.38 -44.67 24.44
N GLY A 64 -0.40 -43.46 23.88
CA GLY A 64 -1.03 -42.27 24.45
C GLY A 64 -2.52 -42.48 24.73
N ASP A 65 -3.27 -42.99 23.73
CA ASP A 65 -4.67 -43.36 23.89
C ASP A 65 -4.85 -44.44 24.97
N GLY A 66 -3.92 -45.41 25.04
CA GLY A 66 -3.90 -46.43 26.08
C GLY A 66 -3.68 -45.87 27.48
N ILE A 67 -2.86 -44.82 27.62
CA ILE A 67 -2.61 -44.09 28.88
C ILE A 67 -3.81 -43.22 29.25
N GLU A 68 -4.42 -42.52 28.30
CA GLU A 68 -5.62 -41.73 28.54
C GLU A 68 -6.80 -42.62 28.96
N ARG A 69 -6.93 -43.81 28.35
CA ARG A 69 -7.88 -44.84 28.82
C ARG A 69 -7.60 -45.27 30.25
N ALA A 70 -6.34 -45.43 30.64
CA ALA A 70 -5.97 -45.76 32.03
C ALA A 70 -6.26 -44.60 33.00
N ARG A 71 -6.02 -43.34 32.60
CA ARG A 71 -6.29 -42.14 33.39
C ARG A 71 -7.77 -41.83 33.54
N ALA A 72 -8.59 -42.23 32.56
CA ALA A 72 -10.04 -42.09 32.62
C ALA A 72 -10.68 -43.06 33.63
N LEU A 73 -9.96 -44.09 34.08
CA LEU A 73 -10.44 -45.05 35.07
C LEU A 73 -10.11 -44.60 36.49
N LYS A 74 -11.04 -44.85 37.41
CA LYS A 74 -10.77 -44.74 38.86
C LYS A 74 -9.71 -45.76 39.27
N GLY A 75 -8.92 -45.46 40.29
CA GLY A 75 -7.90 -46.39 40.80
C GLY A 75 -8.42 -47.80 41.12
N SER A 76 -9.63 -47.91 41.67
CA SER A 76 -10.28 -49.21 41.95
C SER A 76 -10.66 -49.99 40.67
N SER A 77 -10.93 -49.29 39.57
CA SER A 77 -11.35 -49.86 38.29
C SER A 77 -10.18 -50.37 37.45
N LEU A 78 -8.93 -50.05 37.80
CA LEU A 78 -7.74 -50.51 37.06
C LEU A 78 -7.50 -52.02 37.18
N ARG A 79 -7.85 -52.59 38.33
CA ARG A 79 -7.78 -54.04 38.59
C ARG A 79 -9.09 -54.75 38.27
N ALA A 80 -10.19 -54.02 38.13
CA ALA A 80 -11.52 -54.60 37.95
C ALA A 80 -11.58 -55.45 36.68
N GLY A 81 -12.16 -56.64 36.77
CA GLY A 81 -12.24 -57.55 35.63
C GLY A 81 -10.97 -58.35 35.34
N ARG A 82 -9.82 -58.02 35.96
CA ARG A 82 -8.53 -58.72 35.74
C ARG A 82 -8.37 -59.84 36.77
N GLY A 83 -8.42 -61.09 36.34
CA GLY A 83 -8.20 -62.26 37.19
C GLY A 83 -6.73 -62.47 37.55
N ARG A 84 -6.49 -63.24 38.62
CA ARG A 84 -5.14 -63.53 39.12
C ARG A 84 -4.28 -64.27 38.10
N THR A 85 -4.76 -65.43 37.64
CA THR A 85 -4.02 -66.30 36.72
C THR A 85 -3.67 -65.60 35.41
N SER A 86 -4.61 -64.84 34.82
CA SER A 86 -4.36 -64.12 33.56
C SER A 86 -3.33 -62.99 33.74
N SER A 87 -3.38 -62.27 34.88
CA SER A 87 -2.43 -61.20 35.18
C SER A 87 -1.03 -61.73 35.48
N GLU A 88 -0.93 -62.82 36.24
CA GLU A 88 0.34 -63.51 36.51
C GLU A 88 0.93 -64.09 35.21
N ASN A 89 0.13 -64.76 34.39
CA ASN A 89 0.57 -65.31 33.10
C ASN A 89 1.10 -64.22 32.15
N GLN A 90 0.35 -63.13 31.98
CA GLN A 90 0.75 -62.00 31.13
C GLN A 90 2.09 -61.41 31.59
N TRP A 91 2.33 -61.35 32.90
CA TRP A 91 3.55 -60.80 33.48
C TRP A 91 4.74 -61.74 33.39
N HIS A 92 4.55 -63.02 33.74
CA HIS A 92 5.59 -64.04 33.69
C HIS A 92 6.01 -64.37 32.25
N GLU A 93 5.12 -64.21 31.27
CA GLU A 93 5.48 -64.32 29.85
C GLU A 93 6.55 -63.28 29.46
N ILE A 94 6.41 -62.03 29.92
CA ILE A 94 7.41 -60.98 29.67
C ILE A 94 8.68 -61.23 30.49
N GLU A 95 8.54 -61.59 31.76
CA GLU A 95 9.67 -61.86 32.65
C GLU A 95 10.57 -63.00 32.13
N SER A 96 9.97 -64.13 31.71
CA SER A 96 10.70 -65.27 31.16
C SER A 96 11.45 -64.93 29.86
N LYS A 97 10.92 -64.02 29.05
CA LYS A 97 11.56 -63.54 27.80
C LYS A 97 12.59 -62.45 28.04
N ALA A 98 12.62 -61.81 29.21
CA ALA A 98 13.48 -60.66 29.51
C ALA A 98 14.86 -61.01 30.11
N GLY A 99 15.20 -62.30 30.25
CA GLY A 99 16.47 -62.77 30.83
C GLY A 99 17.74 -62.36 30.06
N GLU A 100 18.91 -62.78 30.57
CA GLU A 100 20.20 -62.54 29.91
C GLU A 100 20.21 -63.23 28.52
N GLY A 101 20.45 -62.46 27.45
CA GLY A 101 20.27 -62.94 26.07
C GLY A 101 18.82 -63.01 25.54
N GLY A 102 17.82 -62.62 26.33
CA GLY A 102 16.39 -62.63 25.97
C GLY A 102 15.92 -61.53 25.00
N ASP A 103 14.63 -61.58 24.64
CA ASP A 103 13.96 -60.67 23.69
C ASP A 103 14.07 -59.20 24.15
N ARG A 104 14.62 -58.35 23.28
CA ARG A 104 14.76 -56.92 23.55
C ARG A 104 13.42 -56.24 23.84
N VAL A 105 12.36 -56.66 23.16
CA VAL A 105 11.00 -56.12 23.42
C VAL A 105 10.57 -56.46 24.84
N ALA A 106 10.77 -57.71 25.26
CA ALA A 106 10.46 -58.14 26.62
C ALA A 106 11.32 -57.42 27.67
N LYS A 107 12.62 -57.20 27.40
CA LYS A 107 13.51 -56.43 28.28
C LYS A 107 13.04 -54.99 28.48
N GLU A 108 12.62 -54.33 27.41
CA GLU A 108 12.14 -52.95 27.46
C GLU A 108 10.87 -52.84 28.30
N VAL A 109 9.90 -53.74 28.08
CA VAL A 109 8.68 -53.80 28.88
C VAL A 109 9.00 -54.15 30.34
N PHE A 110 9.81 -55.18 30.58
CA PHE A 110 10.15 -55.66 31.92
C PHE A 110 10.89 -54.60 32.75
N SER A 111 11.67 -53.73 32.12
CA SER A 111 12.35 -52.61 32.79
C SER A 111 11.36 -51.66 33.52
N HIS A 112 10.13 -51.54 33.00
CA HIS A 112 9.05 -50.78 33.61
C HIS A 112 8.29 -51.59 34.67
N LEU A 113 8.17 -52.91 34.47
CA LEU A 113 7.45 -53.82 35.35
C LEU A 113 8.21 -54.15 36.65
N ARG A 114 9.54 -54.24 36.61
CA ARG A 114 10.37 -54.66 37.77
C ARG A 114 10.20 -53.80 39.02
N SER A 115 9.79 -52.55 38.86
CA SER A 115 9.55 -51.61 39.97
C SER A 115 8.11 -51.63 40.49
N MET A 116 7.30 -52.61 40.07
CA MET A 116 5.89 -52.76 40.43
C MET A 116 5.63 -54.14 41.04
N LYS A 117 4.53 -54.24 41.79
CA LYS A 117 3.93 -55.51 42.22
C LYS A 117 2.68 -55.77 41.40
N ILE A 118 2.57 -56.97 40.83
CA ILE A 118 1.41 -57.40 40.01
C ILE A 118 0.12 -57.23 40.80
N GLU A 119 -0.94 -56.79 40.12
CA GLU A 119 -2.25 -56.56 40.71
C GLU A 119 -3.38 -57.17 39.91
N TRP A 120 -4.39 -57.67 40.62
CA TRP A 120 -5.59 -58.30 40.07
C TRP A 120 -6.81 -57.98 40.95
N ASP A 121 -7.99 -58.28 40.43
CA ASP A 121 -9.24 -58.20 41.16
C ASP A 121 -9.33 -59.32 42.20
N PRO A 122 -9.35 -59.03 43.51
CA PRO A 122 -9.46 -60.06 44.53
C PRO A 122 -10.84 -60.73 44.57
N MET A 123 -11.86 -60.16 43.90
CA MET A 123 -13.23 -60.68 43.89
C MET A 123 -13.53 -61.59 42.69
N LEU A 124 -12.59 -61.77 41.75
CA LEU A 124 -12.77 -62.64 40.59
C LEU A 124 -12.16 -64.02 40.82
N GLU A 125 -12.88 -65.05 40.36
CA GLU A 125 -12.36 -66.42 40.34
C GLU A 125 -11.13 -66.54 39.43
N SER A 126 -10.20 -67.41 39.81
CA SER A 126 -8.95 -67.61 39.08
C SER A 126 -9.18 -68.43 37.81
N ALA A 127 -9.34 -67.76 36.67
CA ALA A 127 -9.43 -68.40 35.35
C ALA A 127 -8.43 -67.77 34.35
N PRO A 128 -7.92 -68.53 33.36
CA PRO A 128 -6.94 -68.03 32.39
C PRO A 128 -7.46 -66.89 31.50
N THR A 129 -8.76 -66.86 31.22
CA THR A 129 -9.43 -65.85 30.37
C THR A 129 -10.04 -64.70 31.18
N ALA A 130 -10.05 -64.79 32.52
CA ALA A 130 -10.59 -63.75 33.39
C ALA A 130 -9.69 -62.51 33.30
N GLY A 131 -10.05 -61.53 32.47
CA GLY A 131 -9.22 -60.36 32.19
C GLY A 131 -9.27 -59.90 30.73
N GLU A 132 -9.73 -60.73 29.80
CA GLU A 132 -9.88 -60.37 28.38
C GLU A 132 -10.85 -59.20 28.16
N LYS A 133 -11.91 -59.12 28.97
CA LYS A 133 -12.95 -58.08 28.89
C LYS A 133 -12.77 -56.96 29.91
N ALA A 134 -11.65 -56.93 30.63
CA ALA A 134 -11.40 -55.88 31.61
C ALA A 134 -11.30 -54.49 30.93
N PRO A 135 -11.60 -53.39 31.63
CA PRO A 135 -11.40 -52.04 31.12
C PRO A 135 -9.96 -51.81 30.62
N LEU A 136 -8.98 -52.46 31.26
CA LEU A 136 -7.61 -52.66 30.77
C LEU A 136 -7.37 -54.16 30.61
N PRO A 137 -7.50 -54.73 29.40
CA PRO A 137 -7.41 -56.17 29.17
C PRO A 137 -6.06 -56.78 29.55
N THR A 138 -6.07 -58.03 30.02
CA THR A 138 -4.85 -58.87 30.15
C THR A 138 -4.47 -59.54 28.83
N ALA A 139 -5.41 -59.66 27.89
CA ALA A 139 -5.14 -60.12 26.54
C ALA A 139 -4.62 -58.99 25.65
N PRO A 140 -3.78 -59.30 24.64
CA PRO A 140 -3.30 -58.31 23.70
C PRO A 140 -4.43 -57.73 22.84
N ASP A 141 -4.42 -56.41 22.66
CA ASP A 141 -5.35 -55.68 21.79
C ASP A 141 -4.65 -55.33 20.47
N VAL A 142 -5.12 -55.92 19.37
CA VAL A 142 -4.50 -55.76 18.04
C VAL A 142 -5.24 -54.70 17.24
N VAL A 143 -4.51 -53.67 16.81
CA VAL A 143 -5.03 -52.57 16.00
C VAL A 143 -4.25 -52.52 14.69
N THR A 144 -4.95 -52.57 13.56
CA THR A 144 -4.31 -52.42 12.24
C THR A 144 -4.41 -50.98 11.76
N VAL A 145 -3.28 -50.36 11.46
CA VAL A 145 -3.21 -49.00 10.89
C VAL A 145 -2.34 -49.03 9.65
N ASN A 146 -2.90 -48.64 8.50
CA ASN A 146 -2.21 -48.61 7.20
C ASN A 146 -1.54 -49.95 6.82
N GLY A 147 -2.17 -51.08 7.17
CA GLY A 147 -1.67 -52.43 6.86
C GLY A 147 -0.57 -52.95 7.78
N VAL A 148 -0.21 -52.21 8.84
CA VAL A 148 0.69 -52.67 9.90
C VAL A 148 -0.14 -53.02 11.13
N GLU A 149 0.08 -54.21 11.69
CA GLU A 149 -0.55 -54.64 12.94
C GLU A 149 0.26 -54.14 14.14
N TYR A 150 -0.44 -53.46 15.06
CA TYR A 150 0.08 -52.98 16.34
C TYR A 150 -0.59 -53.74 17.47
N THR A 151 0.20 -54.34 18.34
CA THR A 151 -0.28 -55.10 19.49
C THR A 151 -0.07 -54.28 20.75
N ARG A 152 -1.16 -53.84 21.37
CA ARG A 152 -1.17 -53.05 22.61
C ARG A 152 -1.47 -53.92 23.82
N ASN A 153 -0.65 -53.79 24.85
CA ASN A 153 -0.78 -54.53 26.11
C ASN A 153 -0.81 -53.55 27.28
N TRP A 154 -1.67 -53.83 28.27
CA TRP A 154 -1.73 -53.11 29.54
C TRP A 154 -1.27 -54.00 30.68
N TYR A 155 -0.29 -53.51 31.44
CA TYR A 155 0.17 -54.12 32.67
C TYR A 155 -0.21 -53.20 33.83
N VAL A 156 -0.89 -53.77 34.82
CA VAL A 156 -1.36 -53.05 36.00
C VAL A 156 -0.64 -53.60 37.22
N GLY A 157 -0.04 -52.72 37.99
CA GLY A 157 0.60 -53.09 39.24
C GLY A 157 0.59 -51.94 40.23
N ARG A 158 0.81 -52.25 41.51
CA ARG A 158 1.01 -51.25 42.55
C ARG A 158 2.48 -50.94 42.72
N CYS A 159 2.78 -49.66 42.94
CA CYS A 159 4.09 -49.19 43.36
C CYS A 159 3.92 -48.08 44.40
N ARG A 160 5.00 -47.77 45.12
CA ARG A 160 5.01 -46.71 46.12
C ARG A 160 5.88 -45.56 45.63
N GLN A 161 5.44 -44.34 45.92
CA GLN A 161 6.28 -43.15 45.80
C GLN A 161 6.57 -42.62 47.20
N GLN A 162 7.81 -42.15 47.41
CA GLN A 162 8.16 -41.42 48.61
C GLN A 162 7.50 -40.04 48.59
N ALA A 163 6.86 -39.65 49.70
CA ALA A 163 6.41 -38.27 49.90
C ALA A 163 7.63 -37.36 50.09
N VAL A 164 8.10 -36.74 49.01
CA VAL A 164 9.30 -35.89 49.05
C VAL A 164 8.97 -34.47 49.50
N SER A 165 9.77 -33.89 50.40
CA SER A 165 9.80 -32.44 50.64
C SER A 165 10.57 -31.74 49.52
N ALA A 166 9.85 -31.20 48.54
CA ALA A 166 10.17 -30.09 47.62
C ALA A 166 11.57 -29.90 46.96
N SER A 167 12.60 -30.77 47.08
CA SER A 167 13.93 -30.45 46.51
C SER A 167 14.67 -31.56 45.74
N THR A 168 14.08 -32.73 45.48
CA THR A 168 14.67 -33.71 44.55
C THR A 168 13.66 -34.15 43.50
N GLN A 169 13.98 -33.86 42.23
CA GLN A 169 13.07 -33.90 41.08
C GLN A 169 12.99 -35.27 40.41
N ASN A 170 13.13 -36.37 41.15
CA ASN A 170 13.01 -37.71 40.57
C ASN A 170 12.05 -38.57 41.39
N GLN A 171 10.76 -38.47 41.06
CA GLN A 171 9.68 -39.25 41.64
C GLN A 171 9.70 -40.69 41.09
N VAL A 172 10.67 -41.49 41.54
CA VAL A 172 10.79 -42.90 41.13
C VAL A 172 9.71 -43.71 41.85
N CYS A 173 9.00 -44.58 41.10
CA CYS A 173 8.05 -45.51 41.69
C CYS A 173 8.75 -46.83 42.00
N ASP A 174 8.79 -47.20 43.28
CA ASP A 174 9.50 -48.36 43.81
C ASP A 174 8.56 -49.53 44.11
N LYS A 175 9.12 -50.76 44.02
CA LYS A 175 8.37 -51.99 44.29
C LYS A 175 7.99 -52.03 45.79
N PRO A 176 6.71 -52.25 46.15
CA PRO A 176 6.31 -52.26 47.55
C PRO A 176 7.01 -53.37 48.35
N GLY A 177 7.71 -53.00 49.44
CA GLY A 177 8.24 -53.94 50.43
C GLY A 177 7.17 -54.50 51.39
N PRO A 178 7.51 -55.48 52.26
CA PRO A 178 6.56 -56.16 53.14
C PRO A 178 5.93 -55.24 54.21
N THR A 179 6.63 -54.18 54.63
CA THR A 179 6.12 -53.16 55.58
C THR A 179 6.06 -51.78 54.91
N PRO A 180 4.98 -50.99 55.06
CA PRO A 180 4.92 -49.60 54.59
C PRO A 180 5.84 -48.69 55.41
N GLY A 181 6.63 -47.84 54.74
CA GLY A 181 7.29 -46.71 55.39
C GLY A 181 6.26 -45.60 55.73
N PRO A 182 6.53 -44.75 56.73
CA PRO A 182 5.59 -43.73 57.19
C PRO A 182 5.30 -42.60 56.17
N ALA A 183 6.02 -42.56 55.04
CA ALA A 183 5.92 -41.54 53.99
C ALA A 183 5.56 -42.11 52.61
N ASP A 184 5.11 -43.37 52.52
CA ASP A 184 4.82 -44.03 51.25
C ASP A 184 3.39 -43.74 50.78
N VAL A 185 3.23 -43.12 49.61
CA VAL A 185 1.92 -42.95 48.97
C VAL A 185 1.67 -44.11 47.99
N PRO A 186 0.57 -44.89 48.14
CA PRO A 186 0.29 -46.01 47.26
C PRO A 186 -0.32 -45.54 45.93
N PHE A 187 0.29 -45.97 44.82
CA PHE A 187 -0.20 -45.74 43.47
C PHE A 187 -0.38 -47.05 42.72
N PHE A 188 -1.31 -47.06 41.78
CA PHE A 188 -1.25 -47.98 40.65
C PHE A 188 -0.35 -47.34 39.58
N ARG A 189 0.58 -48.12 39.04
CA ARG A 189 1.25 -47.80 37.79
C ARG A 189 0.60 -48.66 36.70
N VAL A 190 0.27 -48.01 35.59
CA VAL A 190 -0.20 -48.69 34.39
C VAL A 190 0.86 -48.51 33.32
N VAL A 191 1.38 -49.62 32.82
CA VAL A 191 2.35 -49.65 31.73
C VAL A 191 1.62 -50.08 30.46
N VAL A 192 1.77 -49.27 29.41
CA VAL A 192 1.22 -49.56 28.09
C VAL A 192 2.40 -49.85 27.16
N ALA A 193 2.42 -51.05 26.61
CA ALA A 193 3.40 -51.47 25.63
C ALA A 193 2.72 -51.71 24.28
N VAL A 194 3.21 -51.03 23.24
CA VAL A 194 2.73 -51.21 21.87
C VAL A 194 3.87 -51.82 21.06
N THR A 195 3.64 -52.99 20.47
CA THR A 195 4.62 -53.69 19.63
C THR A 195 4.12 -53.78 18.19
N TRP A 196 5.03 -53.71 17.22
CA TRP A 196 4.70 -53.86 15.80
C TRP A 196 5.87 -54.44 15.02
N ALA A 197 5.59 -55.03 13.86
CA ALA A 197 6.64 -55.56 12.99
C ALA A 197 7.21 -54.47 12.07
N HIS A 198 8.53 -54.33 12.03
CA HIS A 198 9.22 -53.45 11.09
C HIS A 198 10.66 -53.90 10.85
N LYS A 199 11.12 -53.82 9.59
CA LYS A 199 12.47 -54.28 9.18
C LYS A 199 13.62 -53.49 9.82
N GLY A 200 13.36 -52.25 10.22
CA GLY A 200 14.33 -51.38 10.91
C GLY A 200 14.54 -51.68 12.40
N CYS A 201 13.89 -52.72 12.93
CA CYS A 201 14.02 -53.13 14.34
C CYS A 201 14.69 -54.50 14.46
N GLU A 202 15.33 -54.73 15.61
CA GLU A 202 16.00 -55.99 15.93
C GLU A 202 15.01 -57.16 15.89
N ALA A 203 15.39 -58.27 15.23
CA ALA A 203 14.51 -59.40 14.93
C ALA A 203 13.18 -59.03 14.24
N GLY A 204 13.10 -57.85 13.61
CA GLY A 204 11.92 -57.37 12.89
C GLY A 204 10.76 -56.87 13.78
N LYS A 205 10.98 -56.66 15.09
CA LYS A 205 9.93 -56.24 16.04
C LYS A 205 10.34 -54.98 16.81
N CYS A 206 9.48 -53.98 16.79
CA CYS A 206 9.66 -52.74 17.54
C CYS A 206 8.74 -52.71 18.77
N VAL A 207 9.08 -51.86 19.74
CA VAL A 207 8.25 -51.61 20.92
C VAL A 207 8.33 -50.14 21.31
N TYR A 208 7.19 -49.58 21.73
CA TYR A 208 7.11 -48.33 22.46
C TYR A 208 6.42 -48.58 23.80
N VAL A 209 7.07 -48.19 24.89
CA VAL A 209 6.56 -48.36 26.25
C VAL A 209 6.40 -47.01 26.91
N THR A 210 5.25 -46.81 27.53
CA THR A 210 4.98 -45.63 28.36
C THR A 210 4.23 -46.06 29.61
N SER A 211 4.22 -45.20 30.63
CA SER A 211 3.52 -45.51 31.86
C SER A 211 2.90 -44.27 32.49
N THR A 212 1.83 -44.48 33.24
CA THR A 212 1.20 -43.44 34.05
C THR A 212 0.99 -43.94 35.47
N LEU A 213 0.96 -43.00 36.40
CA LEU A 213 0.57 -43.24 37.79
C LEU A 213 -0.89 -42.83 37.98
N VAL A 214 -1.62 -43.64 38.73
CA VAL A 214 -3.01 -43.41 39.11
C VAL A 214 -3.13 -43.66 40.60
N SER A 215 -3.72 -42.71 41.34
CA SER A 215 -3.87 -42.82 42.79
C SER A 215 -4.63 -44.10 43.16
N SER A 216 -4.21 -44.78 44.22
CA SER A 216 -4.93 -45.96 44.73
C SER A 216 -6.03 -45.62 45.74
N ALA A 217 -6.16 -44.34 46.13
CA ALA A 217 -7.26 -43.86 46.95
C ALA A 217 -8.60 -43.97 46.17
N SER A 218 -9.72 -44.22 46.86
CA SER A 218 -11.02 -43.86 46.30
C SER A 218 -11.00 -42.35 46.05
N ASP A 219 -11.10 -41.94 44.79
CA ASP A 219 -10.86 -40.53 44.41
C ASP A 219 -11.57 -39.55 45.34
N ALA A 220 -10.87 -38.47 45.67
CA ALA A 220 -11.53 -37.24 46.05
C ALA A 220 -12.57 -36.92 44.97
N VAL A 221 -13.83 -36.71 45.38
CA VAL A 221 -14.83 -36.13 44.49
C VAL A 221 -14.31 -34.73 44.13
N PHE A 222 -13.69 -34.58 42.97
CA PHE A 222 -13.51 -33.26 42.39
C PHE A 222 -14.89 -32.77 42.00
N HIS A 223 -15.58 -32.11 42.94
CA HIS A 223 -16.52 -31.07 42.60
C HIS A 223 -15.72 -30.00 41.84
N ILE A 224 -15.49 -30.20 40.54
CA ILE A 224 -15.12 -29.09 39.67
C ILE A 224 -16.38 -28.22 39.66
N LYS A 225 -16.46 -27.29 40.62
CA LYS A 225 -17.28 -26.10 40.51
C LYS A 225 -16.68 -25.34 39.31
N ARG A 226 -17.04 -25.74 38.09
CA ARG A 226 -16.87 -24.84 36.94
C ARG A 226 -17.69 -23.61 37.31
N PRO A 227 -17.06 -22.42 37.32
CA PRO A 227 -17.82 -21.21 37.55
C PRO A 227 -18.94 -21.13 36.51
N PRO A 228 -20.07 -20.48 36.85
CA PRO A 228 -21.10 -20.18 35.86
C PRO A 228 -20.48 -19.46 34.66
N PRO A 229 -21.12 -19.51 33.47
CA PRO A 229 -20.58 -18.79 32.32
C PRO A 229 -20.42 -17.31 32.67
N ARG A 230 -19.41 -16.65 32.09
CA ARG A 230 -19.13 -15.22 32.26
C ARG A 230 -18.77 -14.59 30.94
N ILE A 231 -19.53 -13.59 30.51
CA ILE A 231 -19.31 -12.86 29.26
C ILE A 231 -18.12 -11.93 29.41
N SER A 232 -17.23 -11.94 28.42
CA SER A 232 -16.23 -10.88 28.24
C SER A 232 -16.92 -9.71 27.53
N ASN A 233 -17.14 -8.61 28.26
CA ASN A 233 -17.81 -7.43 27.70
C ASN A 233 -16.97 -6.86 26.54
N PRO A 234 -17.51 -6.78 25.30
CA PRO A 234 -16.77 -6.22 24.16
C PRO A 234 -16.52 -4.71 24.27
N GLY A 235 -17.18 -4.04 25.21
CA GLY A 235 -17.11 -2.59 25.38
C GLY A 235 -17.86 -1.85 24.26
N ALA A 236 -17.55 -0.57 24.08
CA ALA A 236 -18.17 0.26 23.06
C ALA A 236 -17.84 -0.26 21.65
N THR A 237 -18.88 -0.68 20.95
CA THR A 237 -18.78 -1.22 19.59
C THR A 237 -19.32 -0.21 18.58
N PHE A 238 -18.72 -0.17 17.39
CA PHE A 238 -19.06 0.78 16.36
C PHE A 238 -19.31 0.07 15.02
N GLY A 239 -20.39 0.44 14.35
CA GLY A 239 -20.71 -0.01 12.99
C GLY A 239 -20.97 1.19 12.08
N TYR A 240 -21.09 0.91 10.79
CA TYR A 240 -21.47 1.90 9.77
C TYR A 240 -22.74 1.43 9.07
N ARG A 241 -23.67 2.36 8.84
CA ARG A 241 -24.89 2.06 8.08
C ARG A 241 -24.52 1.46 6.72
N THR A 242 -25.27 0.43 6.31
CA THR A 242 -25.08 -0.36 5.07
C THR A 242 -23.73 -1.06 4.88
N VAL A 243 -22.83 -1.00 5.85
CA VAL A 243 -21.54 -1.71 5.83
C VAL A 243 -21.64 -2.99 6.66
N ASP A 244 -21.02 -4.06 6.18
CA ASP A 244 -20.98 -5.33 6.92
C ASP A 244 -20.29 -5.18 8.27
N MET A 245 -20.93 -5.72 9.30
CA MET A 245 -20.43 -5.82 10.66
C MET A 245 -20.37 -7.29 11.07
N SER A 246 -19.33 -7.66 11.82
CA SER A 246 -19.17 -8.98 12.42
C SER A 246 -18.52 -8.83 13.80
N LEU A 247 -19.20 -9.32 14.84
CA LEU A 247 -18.73 -9.30 16.22
C LEU A 247 -19.02 -10.66 16.87
N GLN A 248 -17.97 -11.38 17.26
CA GLN A 248 -18.08 -12.61 18.01
C GLN A 248 -18.08 -12.30 19.51
N LEU A 249 -19.15 -12.63 20.21
CA LEU A 249 -19.20 -12.57 21.67
C LEU A 249 -18.41 -13.73 22.28
N LEU A 250 -17.73 -13.47 23.39
CA LEU A 250 -16.88 -14.44 24.07
C LEU A 250 -17.35 -14.63 25.52
N ALA A 251 -17.31 -15.87 26.01
CA ALA A 251 -17.57 -16.20 27.40
C ALA A 251 -16.55 -17.21 27.93
N THR A 252 -16.32 -17.17 29.23
CA THR A 252 -15.50 -18.13 29.98
C THR A 252 -16.37 -18.91 30.97
N GLY A 253 -15.91 -20.07 31.44
CA GLY A 253 -16.69 -20.89 32.37
C GLY A 253 -17.90 -21.58 31.72
N GLY A 254 -18.83 -22.05 32.55
CA GLY A 254 -20.02 -22.79 32.12
C GLY A 254 -19.73 -24.19 31.59
N ARG A 255 -20.81 -24.92 31.31
CA ARG A 255 -20.80 -26.25 30.69
C ARG A 255 -21.40 -26.18 29.30
N LEU A 256 -20.64 -26.64 28.31
CA LEU A 256 -21.08 -26.68 26.92
C LEU A 256 -22.34 -27.56 26.73
N PRO A 257 -23.19 -27.24 25.74
CA PRO A 257 -23.09 -26.06 24.86
C PRO A 257 -23.42 -24.75 25.59
N LEU A 258 -22.78 -23.65 25.17
CA LEU A 258 -23.20 -22.30 25.54
C LEU A 258 -24.16 -21.78 24.47
N ILE A 259 -25.32 -21.29 24.89
CA ILE A 259 -26.36 -20.75 24.00
C ILE A 259 -26.45 -19.25 24.27
N TRP A 260 -26.40 -18.47 23.19
CA TRP A 260 -26.47 -17.01 23.25
C TRP A 260 -27.84 -16.50 22.86
N LYS A 261 -28.33 -15.53 23.62
CA LYS A 261 -29.48 -14.69 23.29
C LYS A 261 -29.02 -13.24 23.27
N VAL A 262 -29.29 -12.52 22.18
CA VAL A 262 -28.91 -11.11 22.03
C VAL A 262 -30.14 -10.29 21.65
N GLU A 263 -30.37 -9.22 22.38
CA GLU A 263 -31.50 -8.30 22.21
C GLU A 263 -31.00 -6.86 22.08
N GLY A 264 -31.85 -5.95 21.55
CA GLY A 264 -31.48 -4.54 21.37
C GLY A 264 -30.60 -4.24 20.16
N LEU A 265 -30.45 -5.18 19.22
CA LEU A 265 -29.71 -4.95 17.99
C LEU A 265 -30.43 -3.95 17.06
N PRO A 266 -29.70 -3.06 16.36
CA PRO A 266 -30.26 -2.23 15.31
C PRO A 266 -30.79 -3.07 14.15
N ALA A 267 -31.79 -2.55 13.44
CA ALA A 267 -32.35 -3.20 12.27
C ALA A 267 -31.24 -3.51 11.23
N GLY A 268 -31.29 -4.72 10.66
CA GLY A 268 -30.30 -5.23 9.71
C GLY A 268 -29.13 -6.00 10.35
N LEU A 269 -29.02 -6.03 11.69
CA LEU A 269 -28.16 -6.97 12.41
C LEU A 269 -28.96 -8.13 12.98
N SER A 270 -28.30 -9.28 13.08
CA SER A 270 -28.82 -10.50 13.70
C SER A 270 -27.73 -11.17 14.54
N ALA A 271 -28.13 -11.98 15.51
CA ALA A 271 -27.21 -12.80 16.30
C ALA A 271 -27.52 -14.29 16.10
N SER A 272 -26.47 -15.10 16.02
CA SER A 272 -26.56 -16.56 16.03
C SER A 272 -26.55 -17.14 17.44
N GLU A 273 -26.95 -18.40 17.58
CA GLU A 273 -26.91 -19.13 18.86
C GLU A 273 -25.50 -19.32 19.42
N SER A 274 -24.46 -19.18 18.58
CA SER A 274 -23.05 -19.20 18.98
C SER A 274 -22.50 -17.83 19.40
N GLY A 275 -23.34 -16.79 19.42
CA GLY A 275 -22.96 -15.45 19.85
C GLY A 275 -22.29 -14.59 18.78
N LEU A 276 -22.35 -14.99 17.50
CA LEU A 276 -21.91 -14.13 16.39
C LEU A 276 -23.02 -13.13 16.04
N ILE A 277 -22.75 -11.85 16.24
CA ILE A 277 -23.56 -10.73 15.74
C ILE A 277 -23.05 -10.37 14.34
N SER A 278 -23.92 -10.38 13.34
CA SER A 278 -23.55 -10.05 11.96
C SER A 278 -24.68 -9.42 11.15
N GLY A 279 -24.32 -8.74 10.07
CA GLY A 279 -25.25 -8.13 9.12
C GLY A 279 -24.86 -6.71 8.73
N LYS A 280 -25.82 -5.97 8.15
CA LYS A 280 -25.66 -4.58 7.71
C LYS A 280 -26.68 -3.70 8.44
N PRO A 281 -26.26 -2.86 9.40
CA PRO A 281 -27.22 -2.03 10.12
C PRO A 281 -27.81 -0.97 9.17
N THR A 282 -29.10 -0.70 9.30
CA THR A 282 -29.82 0.27 8.43
C THR A 282 -30.22 1.55 9.15
N VAL A 283 -30.23 1.53 10.49
CA VAL A 283 -30.66 2.65 11.33
C VAL A 283 -29.45 3.25 12.06
N LEU A 284 -29.28 4.57 11.94
CA LEU A 284 -28.25 5.33 12.65
C LEU A 284 -28.63 5.49 14.13
N GLY A 285 -27.63 5.56 15.00
CA GLY A 285 -27.85 5.90 16.41
C GLY A 285 -27.05 5.04 17.38
N LYS A 286 -27.35 5.23 18.66
CA LYS A 286 -26.78 4.47 19.77
C LYS A 286 -27.81 3.46 20.26
N PHE A 287 -27.41 2.20 20.33
CA PHE A 287 -28.22 1.07 20.75
C PHE A 287 -27.59 0.46 21.99
N THR A 288 -28.41 0.14 23.00
CA THR A 288 -27.99 -0.67 24.13
C THR A 288 -28.27 -2.13 23.79
N VAL A 289 -27.22 -2.92 23.60
CA VAL A 289 -27.33 -4.34 23.27
C VAL A 289 -27.18 -5.15 24.55
N THR A 290 -28.16 -6.02 24.81
CA THR A 290 -28.15 -6.93 25.95
C THR A 290 -27.84 -8.33 25.43
N ALA A 291 -26.74 -8.91 25.90
CA ALA A 291 -26.33 -10.27 25.57
C ALA A 291 -26.41 -11.16 26.81
N THR A 292 -27.07 -12.30 26.67
CA THR A 292 -27.17 -13.33 27.71
C THR A 292 -26.59 -14.63 27.18
N VAL A 293 -25.70 -15.24 27.95
CA VAL A 293 -25.18 -16.59 27.69
C VAL A 293 -25.77 -17.54 28.72
N THR A 294 -26.24 -18.70 28.26
CA THR A 294 -26.80 -19.76 29.10
C THR A 294 -26.03 -21.05 28.86
N ASP A 295 -25.66 -21.76 29.94
CA ASP A 295 -24.99 -23.05 29.85
C ASP A 295 -25.98 -24.23 29.95
N ARG A 296 -25.49 -25.47 29.79
CA ARG A 296 -26.34 -26.67 29.84
C ARG A 296 -27.06 -26.90 31.18
N ARG A 297 -26.60 -26.28 32.27
CA ARG A 297 -27.24 -26.34 33.59
C ARG A 297 -28.22 -25.20 33.85
N ALA A 298 -28.46 -24.36 32.84
CA ALA A 298 -29.24 -23.14 32.94
C ALA A 298 -28.60 -22.07 33.84
N ASP A 299 -27.28 -22.16 34.09
CA ASP A 299 -26.54 -21.04 34.67
C ASP A 299 -26.37 -19.95 33.60
N THR A 300 -26.59 -18.69 33.97
CA THR A 300 -26.59 -17.56 33.03
C THR A 300 -25.67 -16.42 33.45
N ASP A 301 -25.19 -15.67 32.47
CA ASP A 301 -24.59 -14.35 32.67
C ASP A 301 -25.09 -13.39 31.60
N THR A 302 -25.27 -12.13 31.99
CA THR A 302 -25.85 -11.09 31.13
C THR A 302 -24.99 -9.85 31.19
N VAL A 303 -24.74 -9.26 30.04
CA VAL A 303 -24.01 -7.99 29.93
C VAL A 303 -24.71 -7.05 28.97
N GLU A 304 -24.59 -5.76 29.24
CA GLU A 304 -24.99 -4.71 28.31
C GLU A 304 -23.77 -3.99 27.78
N PHE A 305 -23.81 -3.63 26.49
CA PHE A 305 -22.78 -2.81 25.86
C PHE A 305 -23.38 -1.87 24.80
N PRO A 306 -22.80 -0.68 24.60
CA PRO A 306 -23.29 0.25 23.60
C PRO A 306 -22.77 -0.12 22.21
N LEU A 307 -23.68 -0.18 21.24
CA LEU A 307 -23.40 -0.27 19.82
C LEU A 307 -23.81 1.04 19.14
N THR A 308 -22.85 1.76 18.55
CA THR A 308 -23.13 2.99 17.79
C THR A 308 -23.02 2.73 16.31
N VAL A 309 -24.10 2.98 15.56
CA VAL A 309 -24.12 2.96 14.10
C VAL A 309 -23.94 4.38 13.58
N ASN A 310 -22.79 4.63 12.96
CA ASN A 310 -22.46 5.92 12.33
C ASN A 310 -22.80 5.88 10.85
N ASP A 311 -22.91 7.07 10.25
CA ASP A 311 -22.92 7.17 8.79
C ASP A 311 -21.49 7.19 8.25
N LEU A 312 -21.29 6.84 6.99
CA LEU A 312 -20.01 7.03 6.33
C LEU A 312 -19.71 8.54 6.23
N PRO A 313 -18.43 8.96 6.27
CA PRO A 313 -18.10 10.34 5.93
C PRO A 313 -18.51 10.60 4.48
N GLY A 314 -19.14 11.75 4.23
CA GLY A 314 -19.59 12.17 2.91
C GLY A 314 -19.28 13.65 2.68
N LEU A 315 -18.51 13.93 1.62
CA LEU A 315 -18.20 15.27 1.14
C LEU A 315 -19.22 15.69 0.08
N ALA A 316 -19.73 16.91 0.20
CA ALA A 316 -20.55 17.49 -0.85
C ALA A 316 -19.68 17.87 -2.05
N ALA A 317 -20.29 17.94 -3.24
CA ALA A 317 -19.64 18.55 -4.40
C ALA A 317 -19.23 19.99 -4.04
N VAL A 318 -18.00 20.35 -4.41
CA VAL A 318 -17.46 21.70 -4.24
C VAL A 318 -17.40 22.33 -5.62
N GLU A 319 -17.99 23.50 -5.77
CA GLU A 319 -17.93 24.26 -7.01
C GLU A 319 -16.49 24.66 -7.34
N ASP A 320 -16.20 24.84 -8.63
CA ASP A 320 -14.92 25.35 -9.09
C ASP A 320 -14.60 26.71 -8.46
N GLN A 321 -13.34 26.89 -8.07
CA GLN A 321 -12.86 28.09 -7.40
C GLN A 321 -12.04 28.94 -8.36
N ALA A 322 -12.21 30.26 -8.28
CA ALA A 322 -11.38 31.22 -9.00
C ALA A 322 -10.92 32.31 -8.03
N THR A 323 -9.62 32.51 -7.95
CA THR A 323 -9.00 33.48 -7.02
C THR A 323 -7.91 34.25 -7.72
N ARG A 324 -7.61 35.45 -7.22
CA ARG A 324 -6.46 36.23 -7.67
C ARG A 324 -5.22 35.81 -6.90
N ALA A 325 -4.07 35.74 -7.57
CA ALA A 325 -2.80 35.61 -6.86
C ALA A 325 -2.63 36.76 -5.86
N GLY A 326 -1.96 36.50 -4.73
CA GLY A 326 -1.74 37.52 -3.70
C GLY A 326 -2.95 37.79 -2.79
N THR A 327 -4.16 37.35 -3.15
CA THR A 327 -5.36 37.51 -2.32
C THR A 327 -5.53 36.33 -1.35
N ALA A 328 -5.67 36.60 -0.05
CA ALA A 328 -5.92 35.56 0.94
C ALA A 328 -7.30 34.90 0.77
N VAL A 329 -7.36 33.59 0.99
CA VAL A 329 -8.57 32.77 0.81
C VAL A 329 -8.86 31.94 2.06
N SER A 330 -10.14 31.67 2.31
CA SER A 330 -10.62 30.70 3.30
C SER A 330 -11.84 29.98 2.75
N LEU A 331 -11.72 28.66 2.52
CA LEU A 331 -12.76 27.79 1.98
C LEU A 331 -12.96 26.60 2.93
N ALA A 332 -14.14 26.51 3.54
CA ALA A 332 -14.51 25.36 4.36
C ALA A 332 -15.11 24.26 3.48
N ILE A 333 -14.60 23.03 3.59
CA ILE A 333 -15.12 21.88 2.85
C ILE A 333 -16.28 21.24 3.63
N PRO A 334 -17.51 21.20 3.08
CA PRO A 334 -18.65 20.61 3.77
C PRO A 334 -18.50 19.09 3.91
N VAL A 335 -18.73 18.57 5.12
CA VAL A 335 -18.77 17.13 5.41
C VAL A 335 -20.04 16.77 6.19
N SER A 336 -20.53 15.57 5.93
CA SER A 336 -21.60 14.90 6.67
C SER A 336 -21.13 13.52 7.14
N GLY A 337 -21.74 13.00 8.21
CA GLY A 337 -21.43 11.66 8.71
C GLY A 337 -20.00 11.49 9.22
N GLY A 338 -19.56 10.23 9.31
CA GLY A 338 -18.25 9.85 9.83
C GLY A 338 -18.18 9.84 11.36
N ARG A 339 -17.30 8.98 11.89
CA ARG A 339 -16.99 8.89 13.31
C ARG A 339 -15.88 9.88 13.67
N THR A 340 -16.14 10.75 14.65
CA THR A 340 -15.17 11.76 15.11
C THR A 340 -14.01 11.17 15.91
N PRO A 341 -12.82 11.82 15.91
CA PRO A 341 -12.45 13.00 15.13
C PRO A 341 -12.25 12.70 13.64
N LEU A 342 -12.48 13.69 12.78
CA LEU A 342 -12.20 13.64 11.36
C LEU A 342 -10.79 14.17 11.07
N THR A 343 -10.13 13.59 10.07
CA THR A 343 -8.81 14.01 9.59
C THR A 343 -8.87 14.32 8.11
N TRP A 344 -8.21 15.41 7.71
CA TRP A 344 -8.34 15.99 6.37
C TRP A 344 -6.98 16.06 5.68
N SER A 345 -7.00 15.85 4.36
CA SER A 345 -5.84 16.09 3.50
C SER A 345 -6.29 16.62 2.14
N ALA A 346 -5.40 17.34 1.47
CA ALA A 346 -5.65 17.89 0.15
C ALA A 346 -4.40 17.77 -0.71
N THR A 347 -4.59 17.48 -2.00
CA THR A 347 -3.55 17.44 -3.01
C THR A 347 -3.92 18.35 -4.18
N GLY A 348 -2.91 18.81 -4.91
CA GLY A 348 -3.13 19.69 -6.07
C GLY A 348 -3.51 21.14 -5.72
N LEU A 349 -3.40 21.55 -4.45
CA LEU A 349 -3.61 22.95 -4.06
C LEU A 349 -2.63 23.88 -4.80
N PRO A 350 -3.07 25.05 -5.29
CA PRO A 350 -2.18 26.12 -5.71
C PRO A 350 -1.12 26.45 -4.65
N ALA A 351 0.10 26.77 -5.08
CA ALA A 351 1.18 27.10 -4.16
C ALA A 351 0.79 28.28 -3.26
N GLY A 352 1.02 28.14 -1.95
CA GLY A 352 0.61 29.13 -0.94
C GLY A 352 -0.73 28.84 -0.27
N LEU A 353 -1.48 27.83 -0.73
CA LEU A 353 -2.66 27.30 -0.04
C LEU A 353 -2.34 26.01 0.71
N SER A 354 -3.06 25.77 1.81
CA SER A 354 -2.96 24.56 2.62
C SER A 354 -4.32 24.19 3.22
N ILE A 355 -4.54 22.92 3.58
CA ILE A 355 -5.74 22.48 4.31
C ILE A 355 -5.40 22.25 5.78
N ASN A 356 -6.26 22.71 6.67
CA ASN A 356 -6.18 22.38 8.09
C ASN A 356 -6.67 20.94 8.31
N ALA A 357 -5.78 20.09 8.84
CA ALA A 357 -6.02 18.66 8.98
C ALA A 357 -7.14 18.28 9.97
N SER A 358 -7.59 19.18 10.85
CA SER A 358 -8.67 18.90 11.82
C SER A 358 -10.00 19.58 11.45
N THR A 359 -9.96 20.71 10.73
CA THR A 359 -11.18 21.47 10.39
C THR A 359 -11.62 21.33 8.94
N GLY A 360 -10.76 20.85 8.04
CA GLY A 360 -11.07 20.76 6.61
C GLY A 360 -11.14 22.12 5.90
N VAL A 361 -10.66 23.20 6.53
CA VAL A 361 -10.60 24.53 5.92
C VAL A 361 -9.33 24.67 5.09
N ILE A 362 -9.49 24.97 3.80
CA ILE A 362 -8.40 25.37 2.91
C ILE A 362 -8.18 26.87 3.08
N SER A 363 -6.97 27.30 3.39
CA SER A 363 -6.63 28.71 3.52
C SER A 363 -5.20 29.03 3.09
N GLY A 364 -4.92 30.32 2.90
CA GLY A 364 -3.62 30.84 2.52
C GLY A 364 -3.71 31.90 1.42
N THR A 365 -2.58 32.19 0.78
CA THR A 365 -2.49 33.16 -0.31
C THR A 365 -1.84 32.49 -1.52
N PRO A 366 -2.57 32.27 -2.62
CA PRO A 366 -2.01 31.60 -3.78
C PRO A 366 -1.01 32.50 -4.51
N THR A 367 0.13 31.93 -4.94
CA THR A 367 1.21 32.68 -5.61
C THR A 367 1.52 32.20 -7.02
N THR A 368 1.11 30.98 -7.37
CA THR A 368 1.38 30.40 -8.70
C THR A 368 0.12 30.43 -9.55
N TYR A 369 0.25 31.03 -10.73
CA TYR A 369 -0.84 31.21 -11.69
C TYR A 369 -1.28 29.91 -12.37
N GLY A 370 -2.49 29.95 -12.91
CA GLY A 370 -3.09 28.89 -13.72
C GLY A 370 -4.07 28.02 -12.95
N THR A 371 -4.65 27.06 -13.67
CA THR A 371 -5.66 26.15 -13.14
C THR A 371 -5.01 24.91 -12.53
N LYS A 372 -5.46 24.53 -11.33
CA LYS A 372 -5.07 23.29 -10.66
C LYS A 372 -6.31 22.43 -10.39
N THR A 373 -6.15 21.12 -10.49
CA THR A 373 -7.16 20.17 -10.01
C THR A 373 -6.86 19.84 -8.55
N VAL A 374 -7.75 20.24 -7.65
CA VAL A 374 -7.64 20.02 -6.20
C VAL A 374 -8.44 18.79 -5.82
N THR A 375 -7.84 17.89 -5.04
CA THR A 375 -8.56 16.75 -4.45
C THR A 375 -8.47 16.84 -2.93
N VAL A 376 -9.61 16.89 -2.27
CA VAL A 376 -9.72 16.86 -0.80
C VAL A 376 -10.19 15.48 -0.38
N LYS A 377 -9.58 14.94 0.67
CA LYS A 377 -9.95 13.67 1.30
C LYS A 377 -10.24 13.89 2.77
N VAL A 378 -11.32 13.30 3.26
CA VAL A 378 -11.64 13.18 4.67
C VAL A 378 -11.52 11.72 5.10
N THR A 379 -10.99 11.49 6.32
CA THR A 379 -10.88 10.17 6.95
C THR A 379 -11.40 10.25 8.37
N ASP A 380 -12.28 9.34 8.75
CA ASP A 380 -12.88 9.29 10.08
C ASP A 380 -12.07 8.38 11.04
N GLN A 381 -12.44 8.35 12.33
CA GLN A 381 -11.73 7.57 13.35
C GLN A 381 -11.76 6.06 13.08
N GLY A 382 -12.76 5.55 12.36
CA GLY A 382 -12.84 4.14 11.98
C GLY A 382 -12.13 3.81 10.67
N GLY A 383 -11.39 4.77 10.09
CA GLY A 383 -10.64 4.61 8.85
C GLY A 383 -11.51 4.64 7.59
N LYS A 384 -12.77 5.07 7.68
CA LYS A 384 -13.63 5.31 6.51
C LYS A 384 -13.28 6.64 5.88
N THR A 385 -13.37 6.71 4.56
CA THR A 385 -12.89 7.87 3.80
C THR A 385 -13.85 8.27 2.71
N ASP A 386 -13.83 9.56 2.37
CA ASP A 386 -14.45 10.08 1.15
C ASP A 386 -13.57 11.17 0.54
N SER A 387 -13.75 11.46 -0.75
CA SER A 387 -12.96 12.44 -1.48
C SER A 387 -13.79 13.22 -2.49
N VAL A 388 -13.48 14.51 -2.63
CA VAL A 388 -14.07 15.40 -3.65
C VAL A 388 -12.96 16.05 -4.46
N THR A 389 -13.21 16.27 -5.75
CA THR A 389 -12.30 16.93 -6.67
C THR A 389 -13.00 18.11 -7.33
N PHE A 390 -12.29 19.23 -7.47
CA PHE A 390 -12.75 20.45 -8.13
C PHE A 390 -11.54 21.20 -8.73
N THR A 391 -11.77 22.20 -9.58
CA THR A 391 -10.71 23.03 -10.13
C THR A 391 -10.52 24.32 -9.34
N TRP A 392 -9.29 24.81 -9.30
CA TRP A 392 -8.94 26.09 -8.71
C TRP A 392 -8.10 26.89 -9.70
N GLU A 393 -8.67 27.97 -10.23
CA GLU A 393 -8.00 28.91 -11.12
C GLU A 393 -7.36 30.05 -10.33
N VAL A 394 -6.05 30.23 -10.49
CA VAL A 394 -5.33 31.40 -9.96
C VAL A 394 -5.05 32.38 -11.10
N LEU A 395 -5.78 33.48 -11.08
CA LEU A 395 -5.70 34.54 -12.08
C LEU A 395 -4.45 35.42 -11.86
N THR A 396 -3.83 35.84 -12.97
CA THR A 396 -2.68 36.76 -13.02
C THR A 396 -3.04 38.06 -13.72
N LEU A 397 -2.23 39.11 -13.53
CA LEU A 397 -2.32 40.35 -14.30
C LEU A 397 -2.10 40.04 -15.80
N ALA A 398 -3.06 40.40 -16.63
CA ALA A 398 -3.00 40.21 -18.07
C ALA A 398 -3.61 41.41 -18.79
N VAL A 399 -3.03 41.76 -19.94
CA VAL A 399 -3.54 42.80 -20.85
C VAL A 399 -4.06 42.12 -22.09
N ALA A 400 -5.33 42.38 -22.42
CA ALA A 400 -5.95 41.91 -23.65
C ALA A 400 -5.23 42.49 -24.88
N ASP A 401 -5.21 41.73 -25.96
CA ASP A 401 -4.71 42.25 -27.23
C ASP A 401 -5.67 43.29 -27.79
N SER A 402 -5.16 44.47 -28.17
CA SER A 402 -5.95 45.45 -28.91
C SER A 402 -5.98 45.19 -30.42
N GLY A 403 -5.17 44.25 -30.91
CA GLY A 403 -4.91 44.07 -32.33
C GLY A 403 -4.17 45.27 -32.94
N PRO A 404 -3.89 45.22 -34.26
CA PRO A 404 -3.30 46.34 -34.97
C PRO A 404 -4.29 47.52 -35.06
N ARG A 405 -3.77 48.73 -34.99
CA ARG A 405 -4.54 49.98 -35.14
C ARG A 405 -4.10 50.75 -36.36
N THR A 406 -5.03 51.52 -36.94
CA THR A 406 -4.76 52.40 -38.08
C THR A 406 -5.45 53.73 -37.86
N ASN A 407 -4.69 54.81 -37.99
CA ASN A 407 -5.17 56.20 -37.99
C ASN A 407 -4.43 56.97 -39.08
N TYR A 408 -4.77 58.24 -39.27
CA TYR A 408 -4.13 59.12 -40.24
C TYR A 408 -3.40 60.27 -39.55
N ILE A 409 -2.42 60.84 -40.25
CA ILE A 409 -1.75 62.08 -39.85
C ILE A 409 -2.79 63.18 -39.57
N ARG A 410 -2.60 63.92 -38.47
CA ARG A 410 -3.48 64.95 -37.89
C ARG A 410 -4.78 64.45 -37.27
N ASP A 411 -5.02 63.13 -37.18
CA ASP A 411 -6.18 62.62 -36.47
C ASP A 411 -6.08 62.93 -34.97
N GLN A 412 -7.18 63.42 -34.39
CA GLN A 412 -7.37 63.50 -32.94
C GLN A 412 -7.80 62.12 -32.43
N ILE A 413 -7.00 61.55 -31.54
CA ILE A 413 -7.21 60.21 -30.97
C ILE A 413 -7.57 60.37 -29.49
N SER A 414 -8.66 59.74 -29.08
CA SER A 414 -9.13 59.72 -27.68
C SER A 414 -9.77 58.36 -27.35
N GLY A 415 -9.83 58.02 -26.06
CA GLY A 415 -10.53 56.82 -25.59
C GLY A 415 -9.86 55.49 -25.91
N VAL A 416 -8.63 55.46 -26.43
CA VAL A 416 -7.91 54.21 -26.68
C VAL A 416 -7.44 53.64 -25.35
N ARG A 417 -8.02 52.51 -24.94
CA ARG A 417 -7.66 51.78 -23.71
C ARG A 417 -7.44 50.31 -24.02
N LEU A 418 -6.51 49.69 -23.31
CA LEU A 418 -6.36 48.24 -23.27
C LEU A 418 -7.16 47.68 -22.10
N THR A 419 -7.78 46.53 -22.29
CA THR A 419 -8.50 45.84 -21.22
C THR A 419 -7.52 45.04 -20.38
N VAL A 420 -7.63 45.13 -19.06
CA VAL A 420 -6.82 44.37 -18.10
C VAL A 420 -7.71 43.42 -17.33
N SER A 421 -7.21 42.21 -17.11
CA SER A 421 -7.80 41.19 -16.26
C SER A 421 -6.79 40.74 -15.21
N GLY A 422 -7.25 40.40 -14.00
CA GLY A 422 -6.38 39.99 -12.89
C GLY A 422 -5.51 41.14 -12.33
N GLY A 423 -4.54 40.79 -11.47
CA GLY A 423 -3.70 41.72 -10.72
C GLY A 423 -4.41 42.49 -9.59
N ASP A 424 -3.63 43.23 -8.82
CA ASP A 424 -4.10 44.07 -7.70
C ASP A 424 -4.20 45.56 -8.08
N ALA A 425 -5.39 46.16 -7.93
CA ALA A 425 -5.57 47.59 -8.15
C ALA A 425 -4.99 48.40 -6.96
N PRO A 426 -4.48 49.64 -7.18
CA PRO A 426 -4.51 50.40 -8.43
C PRO A 426 -3.45 49.98 -9.45
N TYR A 427 -3.77 50.12 -10.73
CA TYR A 427 -2.83 49.90 -11.83
C TYR A 427 -2.07 51.18 -12.20
N THR A 428 -0.83 51.02 -12.62
CA THR A 428 -0.01 52.08 -13.20
C THR A 428 0.37 51.71 -14.64
N TRP A 429 0.35 52.70 -15.52
CA TRP A 429 0.48 52.49 -16.96
C TRP A 429 1.64 53.30 -17.53
N ARG A 430 2.34 52.72 -18.49
CA ARG A 430 3.26 53.46 -19.36
C ARG A 430 3.27 52.85 -20.76
N ALA A 431 3.81 53.58 -21.72
CA ALA A 431 3.93 53.11 -23.09
C ALA A 431 5.25 53.57 -23.69
N GLU A 432 5.77 52.75 -24.59
CA GLU A 432 6.94 53.03 -25.41
C GLU A 432 6.54 52.95 -26.88
N ASN A 433 7.25 53.69 -27.73
CA ASN A 433 7.04 53.66 -29.18
C ASN A 433 5.58 53.98 -29.57
N LEU A 434 4.97 54.93 -28.87
CA LEU A 434 3.71 55.49 -29.29
C LEU A 434 3.90 56.32 -30.57
N PRO A 435 2.88 56.39 -31.43
CA PRO A 435 2.86 57.39 -32.47
C PRO A 435 3.10 58.79 -31.94
N ASP A 436 3.85 59.59 -32.69
CA ASP A 436 4.25 60.91 -32.21
C ASP A 436 3.04 61.85 -32.03
N GLY A 437 3.07 62.59 -30.93
CA GLY A 437 1.96 63.41 -30.48
C GLY A 437 0.88 62.66 -29.70
N LEU A 438 1.02 61.34 -29.48
CA LEU A 438 0.21 60.58 -28.54
C LEU A 438 0.94 60.37 -27.21
N SER A 439 0.18 60.29 -26.12
CA SER A 439 0.68 59.93 -24.78
C SER A 439 -0.29 58.99 -24.08
N ILE A 440 0.18 58.28 -23.06
CA ILE A 440 -0.64 57.43 -22.19
C ILE A 440 -0.80 58.07 -20.82
N ASN A 441 -2.02 58.08 -20.28
CA ASN A 441 -2.27 58.48 -18.91
C ASN A 441 -1.86 57.36 -17.94
N ALA A 442 -0.93 57.66 -17.03
CA ALA A 442 -0.35 56.67 -16.13
C ALA A 442 -1.32 56.05 -15.12
N LEU A 443 -2.49 56.65 -14.89
CA LEU A 443 -3.49 56.17 -13.94
C LEU A 443 -4.66 55.46 -14.63
N THR A 444 -5.09 55.98 -15.79
CA THR A 444 -6.28 55.46 -16.50
C THR A 444 -5.95 54.50 -17.64
N GLY A 445 -4.69 54.46 -18.08
CA GLY A 445 -4.26 53.68 -19.25
C GLY A 445 -4.80 54.20 -20.58
N GLU A 446 -5.40 55.40 -20.59
CA GLU A 446 -5.91 56.01 -21.82
C GLU A 446 -4.78 56.59 -22.66
N ILE A 447 -4.73 56.17 -23.93
CA ILE A 447 -3.87 56.74 -24.96
C ILE A 447 -4.68 57.79 -25.72
N SER A 448 -4.16 59.02 -25.77
CA SER A 448 -4.80 60.13 -26.45
C SER A 448 -3.79 61.14 -26.99
N GLY A 449 -4.25 62.05 -27.86
CA GLY A 449 -3.43 63.11 -28.45
C GLY A 449 -3.74 63.31 -29.93
N THR A 450 -2.82 63.96 -30.64
CA THR A 450 -2.93 64.15 -32.10
C THR A 450 -1.82 63.36 -32.76
N ALA A 451 -2.15 62.41 -33.64
CA ALA A 451 -1.13 61.69 -34.39
C ALA A 451 -0.47 62.65 -35.37
N ARG A 452 0.78 63.01 -35.14
CA ARG A 452 1.41 64.06 -35.94
C ARG A 452 2.11 63.48 -37.16
N TRP A 453 2.79 62.35 -37.01
CA TRP A 453 3.71 61.84 -38.02
C TRP A 453 3.84 60.32 -37.91
N GLY A 454 4.50 59.71 -38.89
CA GLY A 454 4.76 58.28 -38.89
C GLY A 454 4.08 57.53 -40.03
N THR A 455 4.52 56.30 -40.23
CA THR A 455 3.91 55.31 -41.15
C THR A 455 3.52 54.06 -40.38
N ARG A 456 4.40 53.59 -39.48
CA ARG A 456 4.15 52.44 -38.62
C ARG A 456 4.97 52.53 -37.34
N TYR A 457 4.31 52.29 -36.21
CA TYR A 457 4.90 52.17 -34.89
C TYR A 457 4.72 50.76 -34.33
N LEU A 458 5.69 50.31 -33.54
CA LEU A 458 5.62 49.08 -32.74
C LEU A 458 5.41 49.45 -31.27
N THR A 459 4.19 49.90 -30.95
CA THR A 459 3.81 50.38 -29.63
C THR A 459 3.81 49.24 -28.61
N THR A 460 4.46 49.47 -27.48
CA THR A 460 4.43 48.57 -26.32
C THR A 460 3.80 49.30 -25.14
N VAL A 461 2.71 48.75 -24.60
CA VAL A 461 2.07 49.27 -23.38
C VAL A 461 2.38 48.34 -22.22
N TYR A 462 2.75 48.93 -21.09
CA TYR A 462 3.02 48.24 -19.84
C TYR A 462 1.92 48.58 -18.83
N VAL A 463 1.42 47.57 -18.14
CA VAL A 463 0.61 47.76 -16.94
C VAL A 463 1.30 47.09 -15.78
N LYS A 464 1.39 47.80 -14.67
CA LYS A 464 1.91 47.30 -13.41
C LYS A 464 0.85 47.42 -12.33
N ASP A 465 0.68 46.36 -11.56
CA ASP A 465 -0.27 46.32 -10.46
C ASP A 465 0.37 46.78 -9.13
N SER A 466 -0.43 46.87 -8.06
CA SER A 466 0.07 47.34 -6.77
C SER A 466 0.97 46.33 -6.04
N ALA A 467 0.90 45.04 -6.40
CA ALA A 467 1.81 44.01 -5.90
C ALA A 467 3.20 44.10 -6.55
N GLY A 468 3.28 44.79 -7.68
CA GLY A 468 4.50 45.07 -8.41
C GLY A 468 4.67 44.22 -9.67
N ASP A 469 3.70 43.36 -9.98
CA ASP A 469 3.70 42.56 -11.20
C ASP A 469 3.48 43.47 -12.40
N GLU A 470 4.29 43.29 -13.43
CA GLU A 470 4.23 44.10 -14.64
C GLU A 470 4.16 43.22 -15.88
N VAL A 471 3.21 43.53 -16.74
CA VAL A 471 3.03 42.86 -18.02
C VAL A 471 3.02 43.88 -19.15
N ALA A 472 3.56 43.47 -20.29
CA ALA A 472 3.67 44.30 -21.48
C ALA A 472 2.87 43.70 -22.64
N ARG A 473 2.19 44.55 -23.40
CA ARG A 473 1.54 44.19 -24.67
C ARG A 473 2.08 45.06 -25.79
N ARG A 474 2.63 44.42 -26.81
CA ARG A 474 3.07 45.07 -28.04
C ARG A 474 2.06 44.86 -29.16
N PHE A 475 1.75 45.91 -29.90
CA PHE A 475 0.89 45.87 -31.09
C PHE A 475 1.37 46.86 -32.15
N VAL A 476 0.89 46.68 -33.38
CA VAL A 476 1.23 47.56 -34.51
C VAL A 476 0.27 48.74 -34.52
N TRP A 477 0.80 49.96 -34.66
CA TRP A 477 -0.01 51.15 -34.91
C TRP A 477 0.44 51.84 -36.18
N ASN A 478 -0.39 51.76 -37.22
CA ASN A 478 -0.14 52.44 -38.48
C ASN A 478 -0.71 53.86 -38.42
N ILE A 479 0.13 54.85 -38.74
CA ILE A 479 -0.30 56.23 -38.98
C ILE A 479 -0.13 56.46 -40.47
N LEU A 480 -1.21 56.56 -41.22
CA LEU A 480 -1.14 56.69 -42.67
C LEU A 480 -1.14 58.16 -43.09
N ALA A 481 -0.57 58.42 -44.26
CA ALA A 481 -0.68 59.72 -44.91
C ALA A 481 -2.17 60.06 -45.14
N LYS A 482 -2.57 61.28 -44.77
CA LYS A 482 -3.95 61.78 -44.98
C LYS A 482 -4.08 62.57 -46.27
N GLN A 483 -3.01 63.26 -46.64
CA GLN A 483 -2.92 64.11 -47.84
C GLN A 483 -1.75 63.64 -48.71
N PRO A 484 -1.80 63.88 -50.04
CA PRO A 484 -0.73 63.47 -50.97
C PRO A 484 0.66 64.03 -50.64
N ASN A 485 0.72 65.16 -49.94
CA ASN A 485 1.95 65.82 -49.53
C ASN A 485 2.40 65.45 -48.11
N ASP A 486 1.74 64.50 -47.45
CA ASP A 486 2.25 63.93 -46.19
C ASP A 486 3.41 62.98 -46.51
N LEU A 487 4.51 63.11 -45.79
CA LEU A 487 5.67 62.23 -45.97
C LEU A 487 5.35 60.85 -45.36
N SER A 488 5.68 59.78 -46.07
CA SER A 488 5.60 58.41 -45.58
C SER A 488 6.80 57.60 -46.02
N VAL A 489 7.13 56.56 -45.26
CA VAL A 489 8.27 55.65 -45.52
C VAL A 489 7.81 54.21 -45.53
N ALA A 490 8.29 53.42 -46.50
CA ALA A 490 8.02 51.99 -46.61
C ALA A 490 9.29 51.19 -46.95
N THR A 491 9.34 49.92 -46.55
CA THR A 491 10.29 48.94 -47.08
C THR A 491 9.78 48.37 -48.43
N PRO A 492 10.56 47.55 -49.16
CA PRO A 492 10.14 46.99 -50.45
C PRO A 492 8.89 46.10 -50.35
N ASN A 493 8.61 45.55 -49.18
CA ASN A 493 7.35 44.85 -48.88
C ASN A 493 6.58 45.59 -47.78
N PRO A 494 5.72 46.57 -48.13
CA PRO A 494 4.96 47.36 -47.15
C PRO A 494 4.01 46.50 -46.30
N SER A 495 3.57 45.35 -46.82
CA SER A 495 2.66 44.44 -46.11
C SER A 495 3.37 43.60 -45.03
N ALA A 496 4.69 43.45 -45.14
CA ALA A 496 5.52 42.73 -44.18
C ALA A 496 6.88 43.43 -44.03
N PRO A 497 6.93 44.58 -43.32
CA PRO A 497 8.13 45.39 -43.23
C PRO A 497 9.20 44.79 -42.31
N ASP A 498 8.86 43.82 -41.46
CA ASP A 498 9.81 43.10 -40.61
C ASP A 498 10.80 42.28 -41.46
N GLN A 499 12.08 42.30 -41.09
CA GLN A 499 13.20 41.77 -41.89
C GLN A 499 13.87 40.58 -41.22
N ILE A 500 14.42 39.68 -42.04
CA ILE A 500 15.25 38.55 -41.59
C ILE A 500 16.57 38.60 -42.36
N GLY A 501 17.69 38.54 -41.63
CA GLY A 501 19.04 38.47 -42.19
C GLY A 501 19.86 37.32 -41.57
N THR A 502 21.05 37.09 -42.11
CA THR A 502 22.01 36.09 -41.58
C THR A 502 23.30 36.80 -41.18
N ALA A 503 23.85 36.49 -40.02
CA ALA A 503 25.11 37.08 -39.57
C ALA A 503 26.26 36.79 -40.55
N GLY A 504 27.04 37.81 -40.89
CA GLY A 504 28.17 37.72 -41.83
C GLY A 504 27.80 37.79 -43.32
N GLN A 505 26.52 37.90 -43.67
CA GLN A 505 26.08 38.06 -45.07
C GLN A 505 25.80 39.53 -45.41
N PRO A 506 26.30 40.06 -46.54
CA PRO A 506 26.04 41.43 -46.92
C PRO A 506 24.55 41.64 -47.21
N VAL A 507 24.06 42.82 -46.85
CA VAL A 507 22.68 43.27 -47.02
C VAL A 507 22.67 44.59 -47.78
N ALA A 508 21.72 44.72 -48.72
CA ALA A 508 21.32 45.97 -49.33
C ALA A 508 19.78 46.01 -49.36
N LEU A 509 19.18 46.94 -48.63
CA LEU A 509 17.74 47.10 -48.51
C LEU A 509 17.35 48.55 -48.81
N THR A 510 16.70 48.75 -49.96
CA THR A 510 16.12 50.05 -50.31
C THR A 510 14.87 50.35 -49.49
N VAL A 511 14.78 51.54 -48.92
CA VAL A 511 13.58 52.07 -48.26
C VAL A 511 13.09 53.28 -49.03
N LYS A 512 11.79 53.32 -49.31
CA LYS A 512 11.20 54.32 -50.19
C LYS A 512 10.46 55.37 -49.40
N ALA A 513 10.71 56.63 -49.73
CA ALA A 513 9.89 57.74 -49.26
C ALA A 513 8.84 58.11 -50.32
N SER A 514 7.66 58.51 -49.88
CA SER A 514 6.60 59.02 -50.75
C SER A 514 5.89 60.21 -50.12
N GLY A 515 5.33 61.08 -50.95
CA GLY A 515 4.71 62.34 -50.51
C GLY A 515 5.76 63.34 -50.01
N GLY A 516 5.39 64.23 -49.09
CA GLY A 516 6.29 65.29 -48.61
C GLY A 516 6.52 66.42 -49.63
N SER A 517 7.65 67.10 -49.49
CA SER A 517 8.14 68.13 -50.40
C SER A 517 9.15 67.55 -51.40
N ASN A 518 8.76 67.45 -52.67
CA ASN A 518 9.60 66.92 -53.74
C ASN A 518 10.68 67.90 -54.25
N SER A 519 10.86 69.05 -53.59
CA SER A 519 11.75 70.14 -54.06
C SER A 519 13.22 70.02 -53.60
N GLY A 520 13.58 69.01 -52.82
CA GLY A 520 14.94 68.83 -52.29
C GLY A 520 15.29 67.37 -51.95
N TYR A 521 16.37 67.17 -51.19
CA TYR A 521 16.85 65.87 -50.72
C TYR A 521 16.18 65.46 -49.40
N ASN A 522 16.00 64.17 -49.18
CA ASN A 522 15.56 63.61 -47.90
C ASN A 522 16.76 63.24 -47.02
N THR A 523 16.71 63.60 -45.74
CA THR A 523 17.68 63.15 -44.74
C THR A 523 17.16 61.89 -44.07
N TRP A 524 17.97 60.83 -44.06
CA TRP A 524 17.63 59.54 -43.46
C TRP A 524 18.47 59.27 -42.22
N SER A 525 17.81 58.78 -41.17
CA SER A 525 18.47 58.27 -39.97
C SER A 525 17.82 56.97 -39.52
N ALA A 526 18.59 56.18 -38.77
CA ALA A 526 18.10 54.93 -38.19
C ALA A 526 18.66 54.74 -36.80
N THR A 527 17.83 54.20 -35.90
CA THR A 527 18.27 53.71 -34.59
C THR A 527 17.91 52.24 -34.46
N GLY A 528 18.68 51.51 -33.64
CA GLY A 528 18.45 50.09 -33.40
C GLY A 528 18.74 49.17 -34.59
N LEU A 529 19.50 49.62 -35.59
CA LEU A 529 19.99 48.73 -36.65
C LEU A 529 20.88 47.62 -36.04
N PRO A 530 20.83 46.38 -36.57
CA PRO A 530 21.80 45.34 -36.25
C PRO A 530 23.24 45.85 -36.40
N PRO A 531 24.18 45.51 -35.48
CA PRO A 531 25.57 45.91 -35.58
C PRO A 531 26.17 45.52 -36.92
N GLY A 532 26.84 46.46 -37.59
CA GLY A 532 27.43 46.28 -38.92
C GLY A 532 26.54 46.71 -40.09
N LEU A 533 25.30 47.15 -39.81
CA LEU A 533 24.45 47.84 -40.79
C LEU A 533 24.44 49.36 -40.56
N SER A 534 24.32 50.12 -41.63
CA SER A 534 24.11 51.57 -41.61
C SER A 534 23.06 51.97 -42.64
N ILE A 535 22.44 53.13 -42.46
CA ILE A 535 21.56 53.75 -43.45
C ILE A 535 22.26 54.94 -44.08
N ALA A 536 22.10 55.08 -45.39
CA ALA A 536 22.50 56.27 -46.13
C ALA A 536 21.39 56.65 -47.11
N GLN A 537 21.44 57.90 -47.57
CA GLN A 537 20.58 58.35 -48.64
C GLN A 537 20.96 57.67 -49.97
N SER A 538 19.96 57.24 -50.73
CA SER A 538 20.12 56.61 -52.05
C SER A 538 19.27 57.36 -53.07
N GLY A 539 19.93 58.08 -53.98
CA GLY A 539 19.26 59.01 -54.89
C GLY A 539 18.72 60.26 -54.18
N GLN A 540 17.72 60.92 -54.80
CA GLN A 540 17.21 62.20 -54.29
C GLN A 540 16.28 62.03 -53.07
N TYR A 541 15.49 60.96 -53.03
CA TYR A 541 14.40 60.81 -52.06
C TYR A 541 14.50 59.54 -51.19
N ASP A 542 15.05 58.45 -51.73
CA ASP A 542 15.04 57.15 -51.08
C ASP A 542 16.24 56.96 -50.14
N GLY A 543 16.16 55.95 -49.28
CA GLY A 543 17.23 55.53 -48.39
C GLY A 543 17.67 54.10 -48.72
N GLU A 544 18.88 53.74 -48.32
CA GLU A 544 19.38 52.38 -48.47
C GLU A 544 20.12 51.96 -47.21
N ILE A 545 19.70 50.84 -46.63
CA ILE A 545 20.39 50.18 -45.53
C ILE A 545 21.38 49.20 -46.14
N THR A 546 22.67 49.40 -45.87
CA THR A 546 23.74 48.55 -46.38
C THR A 546 24.64 48.07 -45.25
N GLY A 547 25.46 47.04 -45.53
CA GLY A 547 26.48 46.55 -44.61
C GLY A 547 26.40 45.04 -44.41
N THR A 548 27.03 44.54 -43.35
CA THR A 548 27.04 43.12 -43.00
C THR A 548 26.73 42.97 -41.51
N PRO A 549 25.57 42.43 -41.13
CA PRO A 549 25.20 42.30 -39.73
C PRO A 549 26.12 41.27 -39.07
N THR A 550 26.70 41.61 -37.92
CA THR A 550 27.73 40.77 -37.26
C THR A 550 27.19 39.97 -36.09
N THR A 551 26.13 40.46 -35.44
CA THR A 551 25.60 39.88 -34.20
C THR A 551 24.20 39.31 -34.42
N ARG A 552 23.99 38.07 -33.97
CA ARG A 552 22.68 37.41 -33.97
C ARG A 552 21.78 38.04 -32.92
N GLY A 553 20.51 38.20 -33.24
CA GLY A 553 19.55 38.82 -32.34
C GLY A 553 18.32 39.34 -33.07
N THR A 554 17.34 39.82 -32.30
CA THR A 554 16.21 40.58 -32.85
C THR A 554 16.35 42.02 -32.42
N TYR A 555 16.37 42.90 -33.40
CA TYR A 555 16.59 44.33 -33.24
C TYR A 555 15.31 45.07 -33.57
N MET A 556 14.94 46.06 -32.75
CA MET A 556 13.86 46.99 -33.09
C MET A 556 14.48 48.16 -33.82
N VAL A 557 14.22 48.24 -35.13
CA VAL A 557 14.72 49.27 -36.01
C VAL A 557 13.69 50.39 -36.08
N THR A 558 14.12 51.62 -35.85
CA THR A 558 13.34 52.82 -36.10
C THR A 558 14.03 53.58 -37.23
N LEU A 559 13.34 53.73 -38.36
CA LEU A 559 13.78 54.56 -39.47
C LEU A 559 13.04 55.87 -39.44
N ASP A 560 13.79 56.96 -39.53
CA ASP A 560 13.25 58.30 -39.64
C ASP A 560 13.71 58.93 -40.95
N VAL A 561 12.79 59.60 -41.62
CA VAL A 561 13.07 60.41 -42.81
C VAL A 561 12.53 61.81 -42.61
N VAL A 562 13.33 62.80 -42.99
CA VAL A 562 12.97 64.22 -42.94
C VAL A 562 13.17 64.84 -44.32
N ASP A 563 12.14 65.52 -44.84
CA ASP A 563 12.23 66.21 -46.13
C ASP A 563 12.82 67.63 -46.03
N SER A 564 13.02 68.26 -47.18
CA SER A 564 13.58 69.63 -47.26
C SER A 564 12.72 70.71 -46.59
N THR A 565 11.46 70.41 -46.27
CA THR A 565 10.51 71.30 -45.58
C THR A 565 10.29 70.93 -44.11
N GLN A 566 11.12 70.05 -43.55
CA GLN A 566 11.03 69.57 -42.16
C GLN A 566 9.78 68.74 -41.86
N LYS A 567 9.12 68.17 -42.87
CA LYS A 567 8.14 67.10 -42.63
C LYS A 567 8.90 65.81 -42.34
N TRP A 568 8.30 64.95 -41.52
CA TRP A 568 8.94 63.70 -41.16
C TRP A 568 8.01 62.51 -41.15
N ALA A 569 8.60 61.33 -41.28
CA ALA A 569 7.92 60.06 -41.16
C ALA A 569 8.83 59.03 -40.47
N THR A 570 8.19 58.15 -39.70
CA THR A 570 8.84 57.08 -38.96
C THR A 570 8.27 55.72 -39.35
N LEU A 571 9.15 54.77 -39.59
CA LEU A 571 8.82 53.37 -39.80
C LEU A 571 9.60 52.51 -38.80
N MET A 572 8.87 51.90 -37.88
CA MET A 572 9.40 50.92 -36.95
C MET A 572 9.16 49.51 -37.47
N PHE A 573 10.16 48.63 -37.38
CA PHE A 573 10.04 47.21 -37.66
C PHE A 573 11.09 46.39 -36.90
N THR A 574 10.91 45.08 -36.90
CA THR A 574 11.86 44.14 -36.30
C THR A 574 12.80 43.60 -37.36
N TRP A 575 14.09 43.51 -37.04
CA TRP A 575 15.08 42.83 -37.85
C TRP A 575 15.66 41.66 -37.07
N THR A 576 15.41 40.43 -37.52
CA THR A 576 15.98 39.22 -36.90
C THR A 576 17.21 38.75 -37.68
N VAL A 577 18.37 38.77 -37.05
CA VAL A 577 19.62 38.23 -37.60
C VAL A 577 19.85 36.83 -37.04
N ARG A 578 19.90 35.84 -37.95
CA ARG A 578 20.10 34.41 -37.63
C ARG A 578 21.53 33.94 -37.74
#